data_AF-A0AA91EHZ9-F1
#
_entry.id   AF-A0AA91EHZ9-F1
#
_cell.length_a   1.000
_cell.length_b   1.000
_cell.length_c   1.000
_cell.angle_alpha   90.00
_cell.angle_beta   90.00
_cell.angle_gamma   90.00
#
_symmetry.space_group_name_H-M   'P 1'
#
loop_
_entity.id
_entity.type
_entity.pdbx_description
1 polymer ?
#
loop_
_entity_poly.entity_id
_entity_poly.type
_entity_poly.pdbx_seq_one_letter_code
_entity_poly.pdbx_strand_id
1 'polypeptide(L)'
;MGLLFKALLGALVVLLIAILARSKNYYIAGLIPLFPTFALIAHYIVGTERSIEALRSTIIFGIWAIIPYFIYLLSLYFLIAHLRLSFSLIIAVFCWVGSAWALVTLWNKFHGVG
;
A
#
# COMPACT_ATOMS: atom_id res chain seq x y z
N MET A 1 -24.06 2.48 -14.01
CA MET A 1 -24.11 3.23 -12.73
C MET A 1 -22.93 2.92 -11.80
N GLY A 2 -22.46 1.68 -11.67
CA GLY A 2 -21.32 1.37 -10.78
C GLY A 2 -19.96 1.98 -11.16
N LEU A 3 -19.68 2.15 -12.46
CA LEU A 3 -18.39 2.70 -12.92
C LEU A 3 -18.23 4.20 -12.60
N LEU A 4 -19.30 4.98 -12.82
CA LEU A 4 -19.34 6.42 -12.54
C LEU A 4 -19.09 6.71 -11.06
N PHE A 5 -19.75 5.95 -10.17
CA PHE A 5 -19.59 6.11 -8.72
C PHE A 5 -18.17 5.80 -8.26
N LYS A 6 -17.56 4.70 -8.75
CA LYS A 6 -16.16 4.36 -8.45
C LYS A 6 -15.18 5.43 -8.94
N ALA A 7 -15.42 5.98 -10.13
CA ALA A 7 -14.60 7.06 -10.69
C ALA A 7 -14.71 8.34 -9.85
N LEU A 8 -15.92 8.72 -9.43
CA LEU A 8 -16.15 9.88 -8.55
C LEU A 8 -15.48 9.72 -7.19
N LEU A 9 -15.51 8.52 -6.59
CA LEU A 9 -14.79 8.23 -5.35
C LEU A 9 -13.27 8.40 -5.51
N GLY A 10 -12.69 7.88 -6.60
CA GLY A 10 -11.27 8.08 -6.90
C GLY A 10 -10.92 9.56 -7.06
N ALA A 11 -11.73 10.31 -7.81
CA ALA A 11 -11.56 11.75 -7.99
C ALA A 11 -11.67 12.52 -6.66
N LEU A 12 -12.62 12.15 -5.80
CA LEU A 12 -12.78 12.74 -4.47
C LEU A 12 -11.52 12.53 -3.61
N VAL A 13 -10.97 11.32 -3.60
CA VAL A 13 -9.74 11.01 -2.85
C VAL A 13 -8.56 11.85 -3.37
N VAL A 14 -8.40 11.96 -4.69
CA VAL A 14 -7.35 12.80 -5.30
C VAL A 14 -7.53 14.27 -4.94
N LEU A 15 -8.76 14.77 -4.97
CA LEU A 15 -9.08 16.15 -4.57
C LEU A 15 -8.74 16.41 -3.10
N LEU A 16 -9.09 15.48 -2.21
CA LEU A 16 -8.76 15.57 -0.79
C LEU A 16 -7.25 15.61 -0.57
N ILE A 17 -6.48 14.75 -1.25
CA ILE A 17 -5.01 14.77 -1.21
C ILE A 17 -4.50 16.15 -1.69
N ALA A 18 -5.00 16.67 -2.80
CA ALA A 18 -4.57 17.95 -3.36
C ALA A 18 -4.88 19.14 -2.44
N ILE A 19 -6.03 19.15 -1.77
CA ILE A 19 -6.41 20.17 -0.78
C ILE A 19 -5.50 20.06 0.44
N LEU A 20 -5.35 18.87 1.00
CA LEU A 20 -4.55 18.64 2.21
C LEU A 20 -3.07 18.96 1.99
N ALA A 21 -2.52 18.61 0.83
CA ALA A 21 -1.13 18.89 0.47
C ALA A 21 -0.80 20.40 0.41
N ARG A 22 -1.81 21.27 0.25
CA ARG A 22 -1.66 22.74 0.26
C ARG A 22 -1.96 23.37 1.62
N SER A 23 -2.41 22.58 2.59
CA SER A 23 -2.71 23.06 3.95
C SER A 23 -1.45 23.16 4.81
N LYS A 24 -1.57 23.78 5.99
CA LYS A 24 -0.50 23.79 7.00
C LYS A 24 -0.10 22.38 7.46
N ASN A 25 -1.00 21.41 7.33
CA ASN A 25 -0.80 20.02 7.71
C ASN A 25 -0.63 19.11 6.48
N TYR A 26 0.23 19.49 5.55
CA TYR A 26 0.45 18.78 4.28
C TYR A 26 0.80 17.30 4.44
N TYR A 27 1.44 16.91 5.55
CA TYR A 27 1.78 15.52 5.86
C TYR A 27 0.55 14.61 6.01
N ILE A 28 -0.62 15.17 6.36
CA ILE A 28 -1.89 14.42 6.44
C ILE A 28 -2.29 13.88 5.07
N ALA A 29 -1.89 14.54 3.98
CA ALA A 29 -2.12 14.02 2.63
C ALA A 29 -1.51 12.63 2.41
N GLY A 30 -0.43 12.29 3.15
CA GLY A 30 0.18 10.96 3.13
C GLY A 30 -0.63 9.89 3.88
N LEU A 31 -1.54 10.27 4.78
CA LEU A 31 -2.41 9.32 5.50
C LEU A 31 -3.62 8.88 4.67
N ILE A 32 -4.10 9.74 3.77
CA ILE A 32 -5.27 9.46 2.91
C ILE A 32 -5.10 8.15 2.11
N PRO A 33 -3.99 7.92 1.39
CA PRO A 33 -3.79 6.66 0.68
C PRO A 33 -3.55 5.45 1.60
N LEU A 34 -3.26 5.67 2.89
CA LEU A 34 -3.12 4.58 3.87
C LEU A 34 -4.46 4.07 4.39
N PHE A 35 -5.57 4.72 4.05
CA PHE A 35 -6.89 4.22 4.41
C PHE A 35 -7.08 2.79 3.85
N PRO A 36 -7.43 1.80 4.70
CA PRO A 36 -7.24 0.39 4.38
C PRO A 36 -8.36 -0.17 3.48
N THR A 37 -8.87 0.58 2.50
CA THR A 37 -9.99 0.13 1.64
C THR A 37 -9.69 -1.19 0.95
N PHE A 38 -8.52 -1.32 0.32
CA PHE A 38 -8.15 -2.56 -0.37
C PHE A 38 -7.95 -3.72 0.61
N ALA A 39 -7.37 -3.46 1.79
CA ALA A 39 -7.22 -4.46 2.83
C ALA A 39 -8.59 -4.89 3.38
N LEU A 40 -9.52 -3.96 3.59
CA LEU A 40 -10.90 -4.23 4.03
C LEU A 40 -11.62 -5.14 3.00
N ILE A 41 -11.52 -4.81 1.71
CA ILE A 41 -12.10 -5.64 0.65
C ILE A 41 -11.46 -7.03 0.63
N ALA A 42 -10.13 -7.12 0.73
CA ALA A 42 -9.43 -8.40 0.76
C ALA A 42 -9.84 -9.25 1.98
N HIS A 43 -9.90 -8.67 3.17
CA HIS A 43 -10.35 -9.35 4.38
C HIS A 43 -11.79 -9.82 4.30
N TYR A 44 -12.68 -8.99 3.73
CA TYR A 44 -14.08 -9.38 3.50
C TYR A 44 -14.15 -10.58 2.56
N ILE A 45 -13.52 -10.50 1.39
CA ILE A 45 -13.52 -11.57 0.38
C ILE A 45 -12.93 -12.86 0.97
N VAL A 46 -11.76 -12.81 1.60
CA VAL A 46 -11.15 -14.00 2.20
C VAL A 46 -12.00 -14.56 3.34
N GLY A 47 -12.58 -13.71 4.18
CA GLY A 47 -13.45 -14.14 5.28
C GLY A 47 -14.75 -14.80 4.80
N THR A 48 -15.24 -14.44 3.61
CA THR A 48 -16.45 -15.04 3.03
C THR A 48 -16.18 -16.24 2.12
N GLU A 49 -15.04 -16.27 1.41
CA GLU A 49 -14.72 -17.30 0.42
C GLU A 49 -13.77 -18.39 0.93
N ARG A 50 -13.08 -18.15 2.05
CA ARG A 50 -12.12 -19.09 2.67
C ARG A 50 -12.47 -19.29 4.16
N SER A 51 -11.59 -19.96 4.89
CA SER A 51 -11.77 -20.19 6.33
C SER A 51 -11.28 -19.00 7.16
N ILE A 52 -11.71 -18.96 8.43
CA ILE A 52 -11.23 -17.94 9.39
C ILE A 52 -9.72 -18.05 9.61
N GLU A 53 -9.14 -19.25 9.53
CA GLU A 53 -7.69 -19.46 9.59
C GLU A 53 -6.98 -18.79 8.40
N ALA A 54 -7.54 -18.89 7.19
CA ALA A 54 -7.01 -18.21 6.02
C ALA A 54 -7.09 -16.69 6.15
N LEU A 55 -8.19 -16.18 6.73
CA LEU A 55 -8.31 -14.75 7.04
C LEU A 55 -7.26 -14.30 8.06
N ARG A 56 -7.05 -15.06 9.15
CA ARG A 56 -6.00 -14.77 10.14
C ARG A 56 -4.61 -14.73 9.50
N SER A 57 -4.30 -15.71 8.65
CA SER A 57 -3.04 -15.76 7.88
C SER A 57 -2.89 -14.54 6.96
N THR A 58 -3.97 -14.13 6.29
CA THR A 58 -4.00 -12.93 5.43
C THR A 58 -3.74 -11.65 6.22
N ILE A 59 -4.32 -11.53 7.42
CA ILE A 59 -4.07 -10.39 8.33
C ILE A 59 -2.60 -10.36 8.75
N ILE A 60 -2.02 -11.50 9.12
CA ILE A 60 -0.60 -11.59 9.51
C ILE A 60 0.28 -11.20 8.32
N PHE A 61 0.01 -11.73 7.12
CA PHE A 61 0.71 -11.31 5.91
C PHE A 61 0.58 -9.79 5.67
N GLY A 62 -0.60 -9.24 5.89
CA GLY A 62 -0.86 -7.78 5.81
C GLY A 62 -0.03 -6.96 6.80
N ILE A 63 0.23 -7.47 8.01
CA ILE A 63 1.15 -6.84 8.98
C ILE A 63 2.57 -6.82 8.42
N TRP A 64 3.03 -7.93 7.84
CA TRP A 64 4.38 -7.99 7.23
C TRP A 64 4.48 -7.12 5.98
N ALA A 65 3.37 -6.89 5.27
CA ALA A 65 3.31 -6.02 4.09
C ALA A 65 3.60 -4.52 4.42
N ILE A 66 3.69 -4.15 5.70
CA ILE A 66 4.22 -2.84 6.13
C ILE A 66 5.70 -2.70 5.76
N ILE A 67 6.46 -3.81 5.70
CA ILE A 67 7.91 -3.80 5.41
C ILE A 67 8.20 -3.20 4.02
N PRO A 68 7.58 -3.68 2.91
CA PRO A 68 7.74 -3.04 1.60
C PRO A 68 7.40 -1.54 1.60
N TYR A 69 6.33 -1.14 2.29
CA TYR A 69 5.95 0.27 2.39
C TYR A 69 7.00 1.11 3.15
N PHE A 70 7.52 0.57 4.25
CA PHE A 70 8.62 1.20 4.99
C PHE A 70 9.87 1.36 4.11
N ILE A 71 10.23 0.33 3.34
CA ILE A 71 11.35 0.37 2.40
C ILE A 71 11.13 1.44 1.35
N TYR A 72 9.93 1.55 0.78
CA TYR A 72 9.58 2.62 -0.16
C TYR A 72 9.83 4.01 0.44
N LEU A 73 9.32 4.27 1.65
CA LEU A 73 9.49 5.56 2.33
C LEU A 73 10.95 5.86 2.62
N LEU A 74 11.69 4.87 3.13
CA LEU A 74 13.11 5.01 3.46
C LEU A 74 13.94 5.31 2.21
N SER A 75 13.72 4.54 1.14
CA SER A 75 14.36 4.78 -0.16
C SER A 75 14.06 6.19 -0.67
N LEU A 76 12.79 6.60 -0.68
CA LEU A 76 12.41 7.93 -1.18
C LEU A 76 13.04 9.06 -0.35
N TYR A 77 13.08 8.91 0.98
CA TYR A 77 13.69 9.87 1.89
C TYR A 77 15.18 10.11 1.59
N PHE A 78 15.95 9.06 1.30
CA PHE A 78 17.37 9.23 0.95
C PHE A 78 17.58 9.66 -0.51
N LEU A 79 16.78 9.14 -1.44
CA LEU A 79 16.94 9.43 -2.86
C LEU A 79 16.55 10.86 -3.22
N ILE A 80 15.57 11.46 -2.52
CA ILE A 80 15.15 12.85 -2.79
C ILE A 80 16.26 13.87 -2.50
N ALA A 81 17.24 13.51 -1.67
CA ALA A 81 18.41 14.35 -1.41
C ALA A 81 19.45 14.34 -2.55
N HIS A 82 19.40 13.34 -3.45
CA HIS A 82 20.44 13.10 -4.45
C HIS A 82 19.93 13.14 -5.90
N LEU A 83 18.64 12.85 -6.13
CA LEU A 83 18.05 12.70 -7.45
C LEU A 83 16.82 13.62 -7.62
N ARG A 84 16.42 13.86 -8.88
CA ARG A 84 15.17 14.55 -9.18
C ARG A 84 13.98 13.68 -8.73
N LEU A 85 12.91 14.34 -8.26
CA LEU A 85 11.69 13.69 -7.73
C LEU A 85 11.18 12.52 -8.58
N SER A 86 11.07 12.70 -9.90
CA SER A 86 10.59 11.64 -10.80
C SER A 86 11.46 10.37 -10.75
N PHE A 87 12.78 10.52 -10.74
CA PHE A 87 13.70 9.37 -10.63
C PHE A 87 13.66 8.76 -9.22
N SER A 88 13.59 9.58 -8.17
CA SER A 88 13.47 9.10 -6.79
C SER A 88 12.21 8.24 -6.59
N LEU A 89 11.08 8.67 -7.15
CA LEU A 89 9.83 7.92 -7.13
C LEU A 89 9.94 6.59 -7.88
N ILE A 90 10.50 6.59 -9.09
CA ILE A 90 10.68 5.37 -9.89
C ILE A 90 11.56 4.35 -9.15
N ILE A 91 12.70 4.78 -8.63
CA ILE A 91 13.63 3.89 -7.91
C ILE A 91 13.00 3.40 -6.60
N ALA A 92 12.31 4.25 -5.84
CA ALA A 92 11.61 3.84 -4.63
C ALA A 92 10.54 2.78 -4.93
N VAL A 93 9.82 2.90 -6.05
CA VAL A 93 8.87 1.86 -6.51
C VAL A 93 9.59 0.55 -6.82
N PHE A 94 10.78 0.58 -7.45
CA PHE A 94 11.56 -0.64 -7.65
C PHE A 94 12.02 -1.28 -6.33
N CYS A 95 12.44 -0.49 -5.34
CA CYS A 95 12.76 -0.99 -4.00
C CYS A 95 11.53 -1.62 -3.31
N TRP A 96 10.35 -1.01 -3.48
CA TRP A 96 9.09 -1.59 -3.03
C TRP A 96 8.79 -2.93 -3.73
N VAL A 97 8.89 -3.00 -5.06
CA VAL A 97 8.62 -4.23 -5.82
C VAL A 97 9.58 -5.35 -5.40
N GLY A 98 10.87 -5.05 -5.29
CA GLY A 98 11.88 -6.03 -4.89
C GLY A 98 11.64 -6.57 -3.48
N SER A 99 11.29 -5.69 -2.54
CA SER A 99 11.00 -6.10 -1.15
C SER A 99 9.66 -6.83 -1.01
N ALA A 100 8.62 -6.43 -1.74
CA ALA A 100 7.35 -7.14 -1.78
C ALA A 100 7.51 -8.55 -2.37
N TRP A 101 8.29 -8.69 -3.45
CA TRP A 101 8.61 -9.99 -4.02
C TRP A 101 9.40 -10.87 -3.05
N ALA A 102 10.39 -10.32 -2.37
CA ALA A 102 11.12 -11.02 -1.32
C ALA A 102 10.19 -11.45 -0.16
N LEU A 103 9.27 -10.59 0.26
CA LEU A 103 8.30 -10.91 1.30
C LEU A 103 7.40 -12.09 0.89
N VAL A 104 6.86 -12.08 -0.33
CA VAL A 104 5.99 -13.17 -0.84
C VAL A 104 6.77 -14.48 -0.93
N THR A 105 8.01 -14.46 -1.43
CA THR A 105 8.83 -15.68 -1.56
C THR A 105 9.21 -16.25 -0.19
N LEU A 106 9.59 -15.39 0.77
CA LEU A 106 9.86 -15.82 2.15
C LEU A 106 8.60 -16.35 2.84
N TRP A 107 7.46 -15.68 2.65
CA TRP A 107 6.18 -16.13 3.20
C TRP A 107 5.83 -17.52 2.69
N ASN A 108 5.92 -17.76 1.37
CA ASN A 108 5.67 -19.07 0.78
C ASN A 108 6.67 -20.14 1.27
N LYS A 109 7.91 -19.76 1.61
CA LYS A 109 8.90 -20.70 2.15
C LYS A 109 8.61 -21.11 3.60
N PHE A 110 8.16 -20.18 4.44
CA PHE A 110 7.97 -20.43 5.88
C PHE A 110 6.53 -20.82 6.27
N HIS A 111 5.54 -20.34 5.51
CA HIS A 111 4.11 -20.52 5.77
C HIS A 111 3.39 -21.22 4.61
N GLY A 112 4.08 -21.45 3.49
CA GLY A 112 3.53 -22.25 2.40
C GLY A 112 3.47 -23.72 2.80
N VAL A 113 2.25 -24.23 2.81
CA VAL A 113 1.95 -25.65 2.59
C VAL A 113 2.51 -26.00 1.21
N GLY A 114 3.68 -26.65 1.19
CA GLY A 114 4.01 -27.61 0.13
C GLY A 114 3.21 -28.89 0.36
#